data_AF-A0A2U2XZ53-F1
#
_entry.id   AF-A0A2U2XZ53-F1
#
_cell.length_a   1.000
_cell.length_b   1.000
_cell.length_c   1.000
_cell.angle_alpha   90.00
_cell.angle_beta   90.00
_cell.angle_gamma   90.00
#
_symmetry.space_group_name_H-M   'P 1'
#
loop_
_entity.id
_entity.type
_entity.pdbx_description
1 polymer ?
#
loop_
_entity_poly.entity_id
_entity_poly.type
_entity_poly.pdbx_seq_one_letter_code
_entity_poly.pdbx_strand_id
1 'polypeptide(L)'
;MGETQRRFVLKQLDGQTAMPNVPYTITMANGEVIEGVTDAEGATQLLQKDAMNIAKVDMKHTKSPASAVAGIAAAVGAAVAVGKLLSGPDAEAGRALSEGEISLAKGVFGDSIDYSTVRLRDEDYVPWQGKDYVMAPNGHIYFGEELRGVADWSLESLQRQGLFIHEMTHVWQHQHGVNVLLVGAYQQARQFLLGDQYAYRLEPGKTLKDYNIEQQGDIVRDYFLEKNEFGEASANSRFAGVLKNFPTGY
;
A
#
# COMPACT_ATOMS: atom_id res chain seq x y z
N MET A 1 -22.93 45.80 -21.52
CA MET A 1 -21.92 44.95 -20.85
C MET A 1 -22.51 43.57 -20.74
N GLY A 2 -21.91 42.55 -21.38
CA GLY A 2 -22.39 41.17 -21.29
C GLY A 2 -21.33 40.34 -20.59
N GLU A 3 -21.67 39.72 -19.47
CA GLU A 3 -20.84 38.70 -18.86
C GLU A 3 -20.72 37.54 -19.85
N THR A 4 -19.50 37.21 -20.27
CA THR A 4 -19.27 36.03 -21.12
C THR A 4 -19.02 34.84 -20.21
N GLN A 5 -19.82 33.78 -20.32
CA GLN A 5 -19.58 32.51 -19.62
C GLN A 5 -18.90 31.51 -20.55
N ARG A 6 -17.99 30.68 -20.04
CA ARG A 6 -17.25 29.65 -20.79
C ARG A 6 -17.23 28.33 -20.01
N ARG A 7 -17.03 27.22 -20.71
CA ARG A 7 -16.88 25.88 -20.12
C ARG A 7 -15.76 25.12 -20.80
N PHE A 8 -15.18 24.15 -20.12
CA PHE A 8 -14.25 23.18 -20.72
C PHE A 8 -15.03 21.98 -21.22
N VAL A 9 -14.53 21.35 -22.28
CA VAL A 9 -15.09 20.09 -22.80
C VAL A 9 -13.99 19.06 -22.80
N LEU A 10 -14.17 18.02 -22.00
CA LEU A 10 -13.26 16.90 -21.87
C LEU A 10 -13.55 15.91 -23.00
N LYS A 11 -12.49 15.57 -23.73
CA LYS A 11 -12.52 14.61 -24.83
C LYS A 11 -11.41 13.59 -24.66
N GLN A 12 -11.59 12.41 -25.24
CA GLN A 12 -10.52 11.42 -25.34
C GLN A 12 -9.37 11.95 -26.20
N LEU A 13 -8.23 11.24 -26.20
CA LEU A 13 -7.03 11.61 -26.97
C LEU A 13 -7.26 11.70 -28.49
N ASP A 14 -8.37 11.14 -28.97
CA ASP A 14 -8.83 11.29 -30.36
C ASP A 14 -9.34 12.72 -30.68
N GLY A 15 -9.54 13.57 -29.67
CA GLY A 15 -10.03 14.94 -29.80
C GLY A 15 -11.50 15.06 -30.23
N GLN A 16 -12.22 13.95 -30.35
CA GLN A 16 -13.59 13.89 -30.87
C GLN A 16 -14.56 13.30 -29.86
N THR A 17 -14.21 12.18 -29.23
CA THR A 17 -15.10 11.45 -28.32
C THR A 17 -15.22 12.20 -27.00
N ALA A 18 -16.44 12.65 -26.69
CA ALA A 18 -16.74 13.29 -25.42
C ALA A 18 -16.53 12.33 -24.24
N MET A 19 -16.11 12.87 -23.10
CA MET A 19 -15.96 12.11 -21.85
C MET A 19 -17.05 12.52 -20.85
N PRO A 20 -18.25 11.93 -20.94
CA PRO A 20 -19.34 12.24 -20.01
C PRO A 20 -19.12 11.60 -18.64
N ASN A 21 -19.74 12.17 -17.60
CA ASN A 21 -19.70 11.68 -16.22
C ASN A 21 -18.29 11.57 -15.62
N VAL A 22 -17.37 12.44 -16.03
CA VAL A 22 -16.02 12.50 -15.47
C VAL A 22 -15.98 13.54 -14.35
N PRO A 23 -15.72 13.14 -13.10
CA PRO A 23 -15.52 14.11 -12.03
C PRO A 23 -14.25 14.92 -12.28
N TYR A 24 -14.31 16.21 -11.99
CA TYR A 24 -13.22 17.14 -12.19
C TYR A 24 -13.06 18.07 -10.99
N THR A 25 -11.84 18.58 -10.84
CA THR A 25 -11.51 19.69 -9.95
C THR A 25 -10.79 20.77 -10.75
N ILE A 26 -11.26 22.01 -10.65
CA ILE A 26 -10.62 23.20 -11.24
C ILE A 26 -10.11 24.05 -10.09
N THR A 27 -8.81 24.29 -10.06
CA THR A 27 -8.18 25.21 -9.12
C THR A 27 -7.89 26.51 -9.82
N MET A 28 -8.49 27.59 -9.32
CA MET A 28 -8.31 28.95 -9.78
C MET A 28 -7.03 29.55 -9.18
N ALA A 29 -6.45 30.56 -9.82
CA ALA A 29 -5.20 31.21 -9.42
C ALA A 29 -5.32 32.02 -8.12
N ASN A 30 -6.55 32.39 -7.74
CA ASN A 30 -6.87 32.98 -6.44
C ASN A 30 -6.99 31.92 -5.31
N GLY A 31 -6.80 30.63 -5.62
CA GLY A 31 -6.92 29.52 -4.68
C GLY A 31 -8.32 28.92 -4.54
N GLU A 32 -9.33 29.46 -5.24
CA GLU A 32 -10.68 28.89 -5.26
C GLU A 32 -10.69 27.52 -5.96
N VAL A 33 -11.44 26.57 -5.40
CA VAL A 33 -11.55 25.20 -5.91
C VAL A 33 -12.99 24.93 -6.31
N ILE A 34 -13.18 24.55 -7.57
CA ILE A 34 -14.48 24.21 -8.16
C ILE A 34 -14.49 22.73 -8.50
N GLU A 35 -15.41 21.97 -7.91
CA GLU A 35 -15.60 20.55 -8.19
C GLU A 35 -16.89 20.31 -8.96
N GLY A 36 -16.89 19.33 -9.85
CA GLY A 36 -18.08 18.97 -10.61
C GLY A 36 -17.92 17.66 -11.36
N VAL A 37 -18.92 17.33 -12.19
CA VAL A 37 -18.93 16.15 -13.06
C VAL A 37 -19.34 16.62 -14.46
N THR A 38 -18.66 16.13 -15.50
CA THR A 38 -18.98 16.53 -16.87
C THR A 38 -20.35 16.06 -17.34
N ASP A 39 -21.02 16.89 -18.15
CA ASP A 39 -22.31 16.57 -18.78
C ASP A 39 -22.19 15.50 -19.88
N ALA A 40 -23.30 15.18 -20.57
CA ALA A 40 -23.35 14.18 -21.63
C ALA A 40 -22.41 14.52 -22.81
N GLU A 41 -22.10 15.79 -23.01
CA GLU A 41 -21.19 16.30 -24.03
C GLU A 41 -19.74 16.40 -23.52
N GLY A 42 -19.47 15.95 -22.29
CA GLY A 42 -18.15 16.01 -21.66
C GLY A 42 -17.82 17.40 -21.12
N ALA A 43 -18.79 18.29 -20.97
CA ALA A 43 -18.55 19.67 -20.59
C ALA A 43 -18.65 19.92 -19.08
N THR A 44 -17.82 20.84 -18.58
CA THR A 44 -17.89 21.36 -17.20
C THR A 44 -19.06 22.32 -17.05
N GLN A 45 -19.37 22.71 -15.81
CA GLN A 45 -20.25 23.83 -15.53
C GLN A 45 -19.73 25.14 -16.17
N LEU A 46 -20.62 26.09 -16.40
CA LEU A 46 -20.27 27.42 -16.89
C LEU A 46 -19.46 28.18 -15.83
N LEU A 47 -18.32 28.71 -16.26
CA LEU A 47 -17.40 29.53 -15.48
C LEU A 47 -17.46 30.98 -16.01
N GLN A 48 -17.51 31.94 -15.10
CA GLN A 48 -17.43 33.36 -15.48
C GLN A 48 -16.03 33.69 -16.02
N LYS A 49 -15.96 34.47 -17.11
CA LYS A 49 -14.71 34.81 -17.80
C LYS A 49 -13.66 35.47 -16.90
N ASP A 50 -14.08 36.30 -15.95
CA ASP A 50 -13.20 37.02 -15.04
C ASP A 50 -12.62 36.11 -13.93
N ALA A 51 -13.20 34.91 -13.78
CA ALA A 51 -12.73 33.87 -12.89
C ALA A 51 -11.69 32.95 -13.57
N MET A 52 -11.57 32.94 -14.90
CA MET A 52 -10.69 32.01 -15.64
C MET A 52 -9.19 32.36 -15.60
N ASN A 53 -8.67 32.69 -14.43
CA ASN A 53 -7.25 32.51 -14.15
C ASN A 53 -7.11 31.11 -13.56
N ILE A 54 -6.97 30.09 -14.40
CA ILE A 54 -6.93 28.69 -13.94
C ILE A 54 -5.49 28.29 -13.68
N ALA A 55 -5.21 27.85 -12.46
CA ALA A 55 -3.91 27.32 -12.09
C ALA A 55 -3.78 25.84 -12.48
N LYS A 56 -4.87 25.06 -12.33
CA LYS A 56 -4.86 23.62 -12.58
C LYS A 56 -6.25 23.08 -12.89
N VAL A 57 -6.33 22.10 -13.79
CA VAL A 57 -7.53 21.27 -13.99
C VAL A 57 -7.10 19.81 -13.79
N ASP A 58 -7.71 19.14 -12.82
CA ASP A 58 -7.51 17.73 -12.55
C ASP A 58 -8.76 16.94 -12.93
N MET A 59 -8.57 15.88 -13.73
CA MET A 59 -9.59 14.88 -13.97
C MET A 59 -9.48 13.82 -12.88
N LYS A 60 -10.53 13.66 -12.07
CA LYS A 60 -10.60 12.55 -11.12
C LYS A 60 -11.05 11.33 -11.89
N HIS A 61 -10.10 10.46 -12.27
CA HIS A 61 -10.44 9.13 -12.76
C HIS A 61 -11.01 8.28 -11.63
N THR A 62 -12.32 8.37 -11.38
CA THR A 62 -13.04 7.29 -10.70
C THR A 62 -13.19 6.17 -11.71
N LYS A 63 -12.42 5.09 -11.56
CA LYS A 63 -12.61 3.89 -12.40
C LYS A 63 -14.06 3.43 -12.23
N SER A 64 -14.76 3.21 -13.34
CA SER A 64 -16.18 2.83 -13.30
C SER A 64 -16.37 1.58 -12.44
N PRO A 65 -17.53 1.40 -11.76
CA PRO A 65 -17.77 0.23 -10.90
C PRO A 65 -17.50 -1.11 -11.60
N ALA A 66 -17.83 -1.22 -12.89
CA ALA A 66 -17.55 -2.39 -13.71
C ALA A 66 -16.04 -2.63 -13.88
N SER A 67 -15.26 -1.58 -14.17
CA SER A 67 -13.80 -1.68 -14.29
C SER A 67 -13.11 -1.96 -12.95
N ALA A 68 -13.65 -1.48 -11.84
CA ALA A 68 -13.16 -1.78 -10.50
C ALA A 68 -13.35 -3.28 -10.17
N VAL A 69 -14.56 -3.82 -10.38
CA VAL A 69 -14.83 -5.25 -10.15
C VAL A 69 -13.95 -6.13 -11.04
N ALA A 70 -13.86 -5.81 -12.34
CA ALA A 70 -13.04 -6.56 -13.28
C ALA A 70 -11.55 -6.52 -12.89
N GLY A 71 -11.04 -5.34 -12.52
CA GLY A 71 -9.65 -5.18 -12.11
C GLY A 71 -9.28 -5.93 -10.83
N ILE A 72 -10.15 -5.87 -9.80
CA ILE A 72 -9.95 -6.62 -8.55
C ILE A 72 -9.96 -8.13 -8.82
N ALA A 73 -10.94 -8.62 -9.59
CA ALA A 73 -11.03 -10.04 -9.94
C ALA A 73 -9.80 -10.52 -10.73
N ALA A 74 -9.30 -9.72 -11.68
CA ALA A 74 -8.10 -10.03 -12.44
C ALA A 74 -6.86 -10.13 -11.55
N ALA A 75 -6.68 -9.19 -10.61
CA ALA A 75 -5.54 -9.20 -9.68
C ALA A 75 -5.55 -10.45 -8.79
N VAL A 76 -6.70 -10.80 -8.21
CA VAL A 76 -6.84 -12.01 -7.39
C VAL A 76 -6.64 -13.27 -8.23
N GLY A 77 -7.17 -13.32 -9.46
CA GLY A 77 -6.98 -14.43 -10.38
C GLY A 77 -5.50 -14.67 -10.72
N ALA A 78 -4.75 -13.59 -10.97
CA ALA A 78 -3.30 -13.65 -11.18
C ALA A 78 -2.57 -14.17 -9.92
N ALA A 79 -2.94 -13.69 -8.74
CA ALA A 79 -2.37 -14.14 -7.47
C ALA A 79 -2.62 -15.64 -7.21
N VAL A 80 -3.81 -16.15 -7.51
CA VAL A 80 -4.10 -17.60 -7.45
C VAL A 80 -3.23 -18.38 -8.43
N ALA A 81 -3.04 -17.88 -9.65
CA ALA A 81 -2.21 -18.53 -10.67
C ALA A 81 -0.73 -18.58 -10.23
N VAL A 82 -0.19 -17.47 -9.75
CA VAL A 82 1.17 -17.38 -9.18
C VAL A 82 1.32 -18.33 -8.00
N GLY A 83 0.37 -18.30 -7.04
CA GLY A 83 0.39 -19.17 -5.87
C GLY A 83 0.37 -20.66 -6.21
N LYS A 84 -0.32 -21.06 -7.29
CA LYS A 84 -0.32 -22.46 -7.79
C LYS A 84 0.92 -22.83 -8.60
N LEU A 85 1.52 -21.88 -9.32
CA LEU A 85 2.70 -22.12 -10.14
C LEU A 85 3.98 -22.16 -9.30
N LEU A 86 4.02 -21.34 -8.25
CA LEU A 86 5.15 -21.16 -7.33
C LEU A 86 4.88 -21.79 -5.96
N SER A 87 3.89 -22.69 -5.84
CA SER A 87 3.45 -23.22 -4.55
C SER A 87 4.57 -23.94 -3.81
N GLY A 88 4.91 -23.38 -2.65
CA GLY A 88 5.91 -23.91 -1.71
C GLY A 88 7.32 -23.48 -2.10
N PRO A 89 7.90 -22.44 -1.47
CA PRO A 89 9.31 -22.16 -1.71
C PRO A 89 10.13 -23.37 -1.27
N ASP A 90 11.20 -23.66 -2.00
CA ASP A 90 12.21 -24.58 -1.50
C ASP A 90 12.71 -24.04 -0.16
N ALA A 91 12.40 -24.79 0.91
CA ALA A 91 12.67 -24.42 2.29
C ALA A 91 14.18 -24.24 2.55
N GLU A 92 15.04 -24.73 1.66
CA GLU A 92 16.49 -24.59 1.77
C GLU A 92 17.06 -23.46 0.91
N ALA A 93 16.32 -22.96 -0.08
CA ALA A 93 16.82 -21.92 -0.97
C ALA A 93 16.78 -20.51 -0.34
N GLY A 94 17.75 -19.68 -0.70
CA GLY A 94 18.00 -18.38 -0.07
C GLY A 94 18.94 -18.50 1.14
N ARG A 95 18.81 -17.58 2.10
CA ARG A 95 19.59 -17.57 3.34
C ARG A 95 18.66 -17.57 4.56
N ALA A 96 19.05 -18.26 5.63
CA ALA A 96 18.41 -18.12 6.94
C ALA A 96 18.61 -16.71 7.52
N LEU A 97 17.79 -16.34 8.51
CA LEU A 97 18.03 -15.16 9.32
C LEU A 97 19.37 -15.25 10.07
N SER A 98 20.10 -14.13 10.17
CA SER A 98 21.25 -14.00 11.05
C SER A 98 20.85 -13.98 12.53
N GLU A 99 21.80 -14.18 13.43
CA GLU A 99 21.54 -14.04 14.88
C GLU A 99 21.05 -12.63 15.25
N GLY A 100 21.61 -11.60 14.60
CA GLY A 100 21.20 -10.20 14.77
C GLY A 100 19.78 -9.95 14.28
N GLU A 101 19.42 -10.48 13.11
CA GLU A 101 18.07 -10.37 12.53
C GLU A 101 17.01 -11.10 13.38
N ILE A 102 17.35 -12.29 13.90
CA ILE A 102 16.48 -13.03 14.84
C ILE A 102 16.28 -12.20 16.11
N SER A 103 17.35 -11.65 16.69
CA SER A 103 17.27 -10.82 17.90
C SER A 103 16.42 -9.57 17.67
N LEU A 104 16.63 -8.88 16.54
CA LEU A 104 15.86 -7.72 16.12
C LEU A 104 14.36 -8.04 16.01
N ALA A 105 14.02 -9.11 15.29
CA ALA A 105 12.63 -9.52 15.11
C ALA A 105 12.00 -10.03 16.41
N LYS A 106 12.73 -10.77 17.26
CA LYS A 106 12.25 -11.21 18.58
C LYS A 106 11.89 -10.04 19.49
N GLY A 107 12.57 -8.90 19.35
CA GLY A 107 12.24 -7.67 20.07
C GLY A 107 10.86 -7.07 19.75
N VAL A 108 10.23 -7.52 18.65
CA VAL A 108 8.91 -7.06 18.18
C VAL A 108 7.88 -8.19 18.24
N PHE A 109 8.22 -9.36 17.69
CA PHE A 109 7.31 -10.48 17.50
C PHE A 109 7.44 -11.57 18.60
N GLY A 110 8.41 -11.46 19.51
CA GLY A 110 8.64 -12.45 20.57
C GLY A 110 8.92 -13.84 20.00
N ASP A 111 8.27 -14.87 20.55
CA ASP A 111 8.35 -16.24 20.02
C ASP A 111 7.11 -16.61 19.18
N SER A 112 6.36 -15.62 18.66
CA SER A 112 5.16 -15.88 17.84
C SER A 112 5.48 -16.35 16.42
N ILE A 113 6.75 -16.22 16.00
CA ILE A 113 7.23 -16.66 14.69
C ILE A 113 8.24 -17.79 14.91
N ASP A 114 8.09 -18.88 14.18
CA ASP A 114 9.17 -19.83 13.97
C ASP A 114 10.18 -19.23 12.98
N TYR A 115 11.21 -18.59 13.53
CA TYR A 115 12.27 -17.95 12.75
C TYR A 115 13.09 -18.93 11.91
N SER A 116 13.08 -20.23 12.25
CA SER A 116 13.86 -21.23 11.52
C SER A 116 13.33 -21.49 10.10
N THR A 117 12.05 -21.21 9.87
CA THR A 117 11.41 -21.37 8.56
C THR A 117 11.63 -20.17 7.64
N VAL A 118 12.05 -19.03 8.18
CA VAL A 118 12.13 -17.77 7.42
C VAL A 118 13.39 -17.77 6.56
N ARG A 119 13.22 -17.45 5.27
CA ARG A 119 14.33 -17.28 4.33
C ARG A 119 14.32 -15.90 3.71
N LEU A 120 15.51 -15.31 3.61
CA LEU A 120 15.79 -14.08 2.89
C LEU A 120 16.36 -14.45 1.53
N ARG A 121 15.78 -13.87 0.47
CA ARG A 121 16.07 -14.26 -0.92
C ARG A 121 16.36 -13.02 -1.75
N ASP A 122 17.58 -12.93 -2.24
CA ASP A 122 18.04 -11.84 -3.12
C ASP A 122 17.64 -12.11 -4.58
N GLU A 123 16.33 -12.30 -4.78
CA GLU A 123 15.70 -12.57 -6.07
C GLU A 123 14.25 -12.07 -6.03
N ASP A 124 13.68 -11.82 -7.19
CA ASP A 124 12.29 -11.39 -7.31
C ASP A 124 11.33 -12.57 -7.12
N TYR A 125 10.22 -12.36 -6.41
CA TYR A 125 9.17 -13.37 -6.31
C TYR A 125 8.45 -13.58 -7.64
N VAL A 126 8.25 -12.50 -8.39
CA VAL A 126 7.62 -12.46 -9.72
C VAL A 126 8.41 -11.53 -10.64
N PRO A 127 8.45 -11.78 -11.96
CA PRO A 127 9.28 -11.01 -12.89
C PRO A 127 8.85 -9.55 -13.10
N TRP A 128 7.68 -9.17 -12.58
CA TRP A 128 7.18 -7.78 -12.59
C TRP A 128 7.30 -7.09 -11.21
N GLN A 129 8.00 -7.69 -10.25
CA GLN A 129 8.36 -7.03 -8.99
C GLN A 129 9.25 -5.82 -9.30
N GLY A 130 8.99 -4.70 -8.63
CA GLY A 130 9.80 -3.48 -8.79
C GLY A 130 11.22 -3.65 -8.23
N LYS A 131 12.18 -2.92 -8.79
CA LYS A 131 13.59 -2.99 -8.35
C LYS A 131 13.81 -2.58 -6.89
N ASP A 132 13.06 -1.58 -6.42
CA ASP A 132 13.08 -1.08 -5.04
C ASP A 132 11.84 -1.57 -4.25
N TYR A 133 11.39 -2.79 -4.52
CA TYR A 133 10.26 -3.43 -3.83
C TYR A 133 10.68 -4.74 -3.17
N VAL A 134 10.02 -5.05 -2.05
CA VAL A 134 10.14 -6.31 -1.34
C VAL A 134 8.79 -7.02 -1.34
N MET A 135 8.80 -8.35 -1.33
CA MET A 135 7.58 -9.16 -1.18
C MET A 135 7.79 -10.27 -0.15
N ALA A 136 6.78 -10.51 0.70
CA ALA A 136 6.79 -11.61 1.67
C ALA A 136 5.52 -12.50 1.62
N PRO A 137 5.21 -13.15 0.49
CA PRO A 137 3.89 -13.75 0.25
C PRO A 137 3.69 -15.12 0.91
N ASN A 138 4.77 -15.82 1.27
CA ASN A 138 4.79 -17.25 1.61
C ASN A 138 5.65 -17.57 2.84
N GLY A 139 5.94 -16.57 3.68
CA GLY A 139 6.81 -16.69 4.85
C GLY A 139 8.31 -16.55 4.57
N HIS A 140 8.71 -16.40 3.29
CA HIS A 140 10.04 -15.95 2.89
C HIS A 140 9.97 -14.50 2.40
N ILE A 141 11.10 -13.78 2.41
CA ILE A 141 11.23 -12.38 2.00
C ILE A 141 12.06 -12.31 0.72
N TYR A 142 11.54 -11.65 -0.32
CA TYR A 142 12.12 -11.55 -1.67
C TYR A 142 12.50 -10.10 -1.97
N PHE A 143 13.81 -9.83 -2.07
CA PHE A 143 14.33 -8.49 -2.27
C PHE A 143 14.52 -8.14 -3.75
N GLY A 144 13.93 -7.01 -4.16
CA GLY A 144 14.17 -6.41 -5.46
C GLY A 144 15.64 -5.99 -5.65
N GLU A 145 16.05 -5.84 -6.91
CA GLU A 145 17.44 -5.59 -7.33
C GLU A 145 18.20 -4.55 -6.48
N GLU A 146 17.57 -3.46 -6.07
CA GLU A 146 18.21 -2.34 -5.34
C GLU A 146 18.40 -2.61 -3.84
N LEU A 147 17.78 -3.68 -3.31
CA LEU A 147 17.80 -4.03 -1.89
C LEU A 147 18.63 -5.29 -1.60
N ARG A 148 19.23 -5.91 -2.63
CA ARG A 148 20.06 -7.11 -2.53
C ARG A 148 21.45 -6.81 -1.98
N GLY A 149 22.10 -7.84 -1.44
CA GLY A 149 23.47 -7.79 -0.92
C GLY A 149 23.60 -7.41 0.55
N VAL A 150 22.48 -7.19 1.25
CA VAL A 150 22.48 -6.96 2.70
C VAL A 150 22.73 -8.27 3.43
N ALA A 151 23.91 -8.41 4.04
CA ALA A 151 24.29 -9.62 4.76
C ALA A 151 23.55 -9.78 6.10
N ASP A 152 23.28 -8.66 6.80
CA ASP A 152 22.61 -8.64 8.09
C ASP A 152 21.78 -7.35 8.23
N TRP A 153 20.45 -7.47 8.17
CA TRP A 153 19.54 -6.33 8.27
C TRP A 153 19.57 -5.64 9.64
N SER A 154 20.02 -6.31 10.71
CA SER A 154 20.13 -5.69 12.04
C SER A 154 21.28 -4.71 12.16
N LEU A 155 22.23 -4.74 11.22
CA LEU A 155 23.38 -3.84 11.17
C LEU A 155 23.16 -2.64 10.22
N GLU A 156 22.02 -2.60 9.53
CA GLU A 156 21.65 -1.52 8.62
C GLU A 156 21.12 -0.29 9.38
N SER A 157 20.84 0.80 8.64
CA SER A 157 20.19 1.98 9.23
C SER A 157 18.85 1.65 9.87
N LEU A 158 18.42 2.43 10.86
CA LEU A 158 17.15 2.20 11.56
C LEU A 158 15.95 2.15 10.61
N GLN A 159 15.96 2.94 9.54
CA GLN A 159 14.91 2.92 8.51
C GLN A 159 14.90 1.60 7.73
N ARG A 160 16.06 1.03 7.41
CA ARG A 160 16.18 -0.28 6.75
C ARG A 160 15.83 -1.43 7.70
N GLN A 161 16.17 -1.32 8.98
CA GLN A 161 15.65 -2.23 10.02
C GLN A 161 14.12 -2.16 10.10
N GLY A 162 13.55 -0.96 10.01
CA GLY A 162 12.10 -0.75 9.93
C GLY A 162 11.47 -1.44 8.71
N LEU A 163 12.07 -1.31 7.53
CA LEU A 163 11.64 -2.06 6.34
C LEU A 163 11.65 -3.57 6.60
N PHE A 164 12.72 -4.10 7.19
CA PHE A 164 12.79 -5.51 7.56
C PHE A 164 11.68 -5.93 8.54
N ILE A 165 11.36 -5.10 9.55
CA ILE A 165 10.24 -5.35 10.49
C ILE A 165 8.88 -5.30 9.79
N HIS A 166 8.69 -4.42 8.80
CA HIS A 166 7.49 -4.41 7.95
C HIS A 166 7.31 -5.78 7.28
N GLU A 167 8.34 -6.26 6.59
CA GLU A 167 8.29 -7.55 5.89
C GLU A 167 8.11 -8.73 6.85
N MET A 168 8.74 -8.69 8.03
CA MET A 168 8.54 -9.68 9.07
C MET A 168 7.09 -9.70 9.62
N THR A 169 6.34 -8.60 9.48
CA THR A 169 4.92 -8.58 9.82
C THR A 169 4.10 -9.41 8.84
N HIS A 170 4.46 -9.44 7.56
CA HIS A 170 3.85 -10.33 6.57
C HIS A 170 4.24 -11.80 6.80
N VAL A 171 5.48 -12.06 7.21
CA VAL A 171 5.88 -13.41 7.65
C VAL A 171 5.07 -13.86 8.86
N TRP A 172 4.89 -12.98 9.86
CA TRP A 172 4.04 -13.23 11.03
C TRP A 172 2.59 -13.52 10.64
N GLN A 173 2.00 -12.69 9.77
CA GLN A 173 0.66 -12.88 9.19
C GLN A 173 0.54 -14.27 8.55
N HIS A 174 1.51 -14.65 7.71
CA HIS A 174 1.54 -15.95 7.04
C HIS A 174 1.55 -17.11 8.04
N GLN A 175 2.42 -17.04 9.06
CA GLN A 175 2.48 -18.08 10.10
C GLN A 175 1.24 -18.13 11.00
N HIS A 176 0.45 -17.05 11.05
CA HIS A 176 -0.85 -17.00 11.73
C HIS A 176 -2.04 -17.28 10.80
N GLY A 177 -1.79 -17.86 9.62
CA GLY A 177 -2.84 -18.39 8.73
C GLY A 177 -3.40 -17.38 7.72
N VAL A 178 -2.76 -16.22 7.55
CA VAL A 178 -3.13 -15.28 6.49
C VAL A 178 -2.52 -15.69 5.15
N ASN A 179 -3.36 -15.77 4.11
CA ASN A 179 -2.87 -15.89 2.75
C ASN A 179 -2.44 -14.51 2.23
N VAL A 180 -1.22 -14.09 2.60
CA VAL A 180 -0.67 -12.76 2.31
C VAL A 180 -0.73 -12.45 0.81
N LEU A 181 -0.43 -13.42 -0.06
CA LEU A 181 -0.49 -13.22 -1.51
C LEU A 181 -1.90 -12.86 -2.00
N LEU A 182 -2.93 -13.62 -1.62
CA LEU A 182 -4.30 -13.37 -2.08
C LEU A 182 -4.92 -12.14 -1.43
N VAL A 183 -4.72 -12.01 -0.11
CA VAL A 183 -5.27 -10.91 0.69
C VAL A 183 -4.59 -9.59 0.32
N GLY A 184 -3.29 -9.59 0.04
CA GLY A 184 -2.53 -8.45 -0.46
C GLY A 184 -2.96 -8.04 -1.85
N ALA A 185 -3.01 -8.98 -2.81
CA ALA A 185 -3.45 -8.69 -4.17
C ALA A 185 -4.88 -8.10 -4.22
N TYR A 186 -5.81 -8.65 -3.42
CA TYR A 186 -7.16 -8.09 -3.30
C TYR A 186 -7.14 -6.66 -2.75
N GLN A 187 -6.45 -6.41 -1.63
CA GLN A 187 -6.47 -5.11 -0.97
C GLN A 187 -5.72 -4.05 -1.77
N GLN A 188 -4.56 -4.36 -2.36
CA GLN A 188 -3.81 -3.46 -3.20
C GLN A 188 -4.61 -3.06 -4.45
N ALA A 189 -5.24 -4.02 -5.12
CA ALA A 189 -6.10 -3.73 -6.28
C ALA A 189 -7.32 -2.90 -5.87
N ARG A 190 -7.97 -3.26 -4.75
CA ARG A 190 -9.12 -2.51 -4.23
C ARG A 190 -8.73 -1.06 -3.92
N GLN A 191 -7.63 -0.82 -3.20
CA GLN A 191 -7.14 0.52 -2.90
C GLN A 191 -6.85 1.33 -4.17
N PHE A 192 -6.12 0.74 -5.12
CA PHE A 192 -5.77 1.41 -6.37
C PHE A 192 -6.98 1.72 -7.28
N LEU A 193 -8.03 0.91 -7.22
CA LEU A 193 -9.20 1.02 -8.11
C LEU A 193 -10.33 1.85 -7.49
N LEU A 194 -10.48 1.84 -6.17
CA LEU A 194 -11.56 2.50 -5.44
C LEU A 194 -11.10 3.75 -4.67
N GLY A 195 -9.79 4.00 -4.55
CA GLY A 195 -9.25 5.20 -3.93
C GLY A 195 -9.29 5.20 -2.40
N ASP A 196 -9.30 4.02 -1.77
CA ASP A 196 -9.20 3.90 -0.31
C ASP A 196 -7.87 4.53 0.18
N GLN A 197 -7.88 5.17 1.36
CA GLN A 197 -6.69 5.86 1.87
C GLN A 197 -5.53 4.88 2.12
N TYR A 198 -4.38 5.17 1.52
CA TYR A 198 -3.15 4.37 1.68
C TYR A 198 -2.65 4.45 3.13
N ALA A 199 -2.48 5.66 3.65
CA ALA A 199 -1.99 5.89 5.01
C ALA A 199 -3.05 5.47 6.06
N TYR A 200 -2.61 4.71 7.07
CA TYR A 200 -3.46 4.36 8.20
C TYR A 200 -3.73 5.58 9.10
N ARG A 201 -4.84 5.51 9.84
CA ARG A 201 -5.14 6.42 10.95
C ARG A 201 -5.50 5.56 12.16
N LEU A 202 -4.81 5.80 13.27
CA LEU A 202 -5.14 5.12 14.53
C LEU A 202 -6.49 5.64 15.02
N GLU A 203 -7.43 4.72 15.22
CA GLU A 203 -8.77 5.02 15.72
C GLU A 203 -9.02 4.29 17.04
N PRO A 204 -9.58 4.96 18.07
CA PRO A 204 -9.93 4.30 19.32
C PRO A 204 -10.88 3.11 19.08
N GLY A 205 -10.54 1.96 19.66
CA GLY A 205 -11.33 0.74 19.54
C GLY A 205 -10.97 -0.16 18.35
N LYS A 206 -10.22 0.34 17.36
CA LYS A 206 -9.63 -0.53 16.32
C LYS A 206 -8.39 -1.25 16.86
N THR A 207 -8.31 -2.52 16.55
CA THR A 207 -7.16 -3.39 16.76
C THR A 207 -6.38 -3.57 15.45
N LEU A 208 -5.18 -4.13 15.51
CA LEU A 208 -4.32 -4.33 14.34
C LEU A 208 -5.06 -5.05 13.19
N LYS A 209 -5.89 -6.06 13.50
CA LYS A 209 -6.63 -6.84 12.49
C LYS A 209 -7.71 -6.06 11.73
N ASP A 210 -8.11 -4.90 12.25
CA ASP A 210 -9.11 -4.04 11.60
C ASP A 210 -8.49 -3.20 10.48
N TYR A 211 -7.16 -3.26 10.32
CA TYR A 211 -6.39 -2.62 9.25
C TYR A 211 -6.06 -3.63 8.16
N ASN A 212 -5.85 -3.14 6.92
CA ASN A 212 -5.37 -4.01 5.84
C ASN A 212 -3.94 -4.49 6.11
N ILE A 213 -3.49 -5.56 5.44
CA ILE A 213 -2.23 -6.23 5.79
C ILE A 213 -1.00 -5.33 5.62
N GLU A 214 -1.01 -4.38 4.67
CA GLU A 214 0.07 -3.41 4.48
C GLU A 214 0.07 -2.37 5.60
N GLN A 215 -1.11 -1.85 5.97
CA GLN A 215 -1.25 -0.96 7.12
C GLN A 215 -0.86 -1.64 8.43
N GLN A 216 -1.09 -2.95 8.57
CA GLN A 216 -0.58 -3.70 9.72
C GLN A 216 0.95 -3.71 9.75
N GLY A 217 1.60 -3.94 8.60
CA GLY A 217 3.05 -3.83 8.45
C GLY A 217 3.56 -2.43 8.83
N ASP A 218 2.93 -1.39 8.30
CA ASP A 218 3.25 0.01 8.59
C ASP A 218 3.12 0.33 10.09
N ILE A 219 2.02 -0.09 10.73
CA ILE A 219 1.77 0.16 12.17
C ILE A 219 2.84 -0.51 13.03
N VAL A 220 3.20 -1.77 12.73
CA VAL A 220 4.21 -2.52 13.49
C VAL A 220 5.61 -1.94 13.27
N ARG A 221 5.96 -1.58 12.03
CA ARG A 221 7.19 -0.84 11.71
C ARG A 221 7.26 0.47 12.47
N ASP A 222 6.23 1.28 12.41
CA ASP A 222 6.24 2.62 13.01
C ASP A 222 6.29 2.54 14.53
N TYR A 223 5.66 1.53 15.15
CA TYR A 223 5.85 1.21 16.56
C TYR A 223 7.31 0.88 16.88
N PHE A 224 7.96 0.03 16.07
CA PHE A 224 9.37 -0.30 16.23
C PHE A 224 10.26 0.95 16.10
N LEU A 225 10.03 1.79 15.09
CA LEU A 225 10.80 3.02 14.90
C LEU A 225 10.62 3.98 16.09
N GLU A 226 9.37 4.24 16.51
CA GLU A 226 9.06 5.09 17.66
C GLU A 226 9.72 4.59 18.94
N LYS A 227 9.71 3.26 19.17
CA LYS A 227 10.35 2.63 20.33
C LYS A 227 11.86 2.86 20.35
N ASN A 228 12.52 2.82 19.19
CA ASN A 228 13.97 2.98 19.09
C ASN A 228 14.41 4.45 19.07
N GLU A 229 13.60 5.36 18.53
CA GLU A 229 13.92 6.80 18.45
C GLU A 229 13.54 7.56 19.72
N PHE A 230 12.38 7.26 20.30
CA PHE A 230 11.80 8.03 21.41
C PHE A 230 11.58 7.20 22.69
N GLY A 231 11.90 5.91 22.65
CA GLY A 231 11.80 4.99 23.78
C GLY A 231 10.44 4.31 23.91
N GLU A 232 10.44 3.22 24.66
CA GLU A 232 9.28 2.34 24.82
C GLU A 232 8.06 3.02 25.46
N ALA A 233 8.26 3.99 26.35
CA ALA A 233 7.15 4.75 26.93
C ALA A 233 6.39 5.57 25.87
N SER A 234 7.10 6.20 24.93
CA SER A 234 6.49 6.95 23.83
C SER A 234 5.67 6.01 22.94
N ALA A 235 6.30 4.92 22.48
CA ALA A 235 5.66 3.94 21.63
C ALA A 235 4.41 3.31 22.27
N ASN A 236 4.51 2.87 23.53
CA ASN A 236 3.38 2.25 24.23
C ASN A 236 2.23 3.24 24.45
N SER A 237 2.52 4.53 24.70
CA SER A 237 1.46 5.54 24.85
C SER A 237 0.63 5.73 23.57
N ARG A 238 1.27 5.54 22.40
CA ARG A 238 0.65 5.75 21.07
C ARG A 238 0.02 4.49 20.50
N PHE A 239 0.66 3.33 20.65
CA PHE A 239 0.29 2.10 19.93
C PHE A 239 -0.35 1.01 20.80
N ALA A 240 -0.40 1.15 22.14
CA ALA A 240 -0.94 0.09 23.01
C ALA A 240 -2.38 -0.31 22.69
N GLY A 241 -3.21 0.63 22.22
CA GLY A 241 -4.60 0.35 21.84
C GLY A 241 -4.68 -0.59 20.62
N VAL A 242 -3.98 -0.26 19.54
CA VAL A 242 -4.02 -1.02 18.29
C VAL A 242 -3.29 -2.36 18.39
N LEU A 243 -2.19 -2.41 19.16
CA LEU A 243 -1.35 -3.61 19.34
C LEU A 243 -1.78 -4.50 20.52
N LYS A 244 -2.93 -4.26 21.14
CA LYS A 244 -3.36 -4.96 22.38
C LYS A 244 -3.25 -6.49 22.34
N ASN A 245 -3.52 -7.10 21.19
CA ASN A 245 -3.48 -8.56 21.01
C ASN A 245 -2.25 -9.02 20.21
N PHE A 246 -1.37 -8.10 19.80
CA PHE A 246 -0.17 -8.41 19.05
C PHE A 246 0.99 -8.73 20.02
N PRO A 247 1.89 -9.68 19.71
CA PRO A 247 1.95 -10.51 18.50
C PRO A 247 1.26 -11.89 18.64
N THR A 248 0.60 -12.20 19.75
CA THR A 248 0.07 -13.55 20.01
C THR A 248 -1.34 -13.81 19.48
N GLY A 249 -2.04 -12.78 19.00
CA GLY A 249 -3.45 -12.84 18.60
C GLY A 249 -3.67 -12.49 17.12
N TYR A 250 -3.57 -13.54 16.27
CA TYR A 250 -4.04 -13.70 14.86
C TYR A 250 -5.57 -13.74 14.75
#